data_AF-A0AAW3DQW9-F1
#
_entry.id   AF-A0AAW3DQW9-F1
#
_cell.length_a   1.000
_cell.length_b   1.000
_cell.length_c   1.000
_cell.angle_alpha   90.00
_cell.angle_beta   90.00
_cell.angle_gamma   90.00
#
_symmetry.space_group_name_H-M   'P 1'
#
loop_
_entity.id
_entity.type
_entity.pdbx_description
1 polymer ?
#
loop_
_entity_poly.entity_id
_entity_poly.type
_entity_poly.pdbx_seq_one_letter_code
_entity_poly.pdbx_strand_id
1 'polypeptide(L)'
;PDLKDIDPTVLKHCHAAAATCILEAGKHKADISAISACLEDCKLDKERIEQFCTEYQVFKSILIYLELLPVVSFSIGRSPLHITDVSWRLEYQIK
;
A
#
# COMPACT_ATOMS: atom_id res chain seq x y z
N PRO A 1 12.41 21.03 4.74
CA PRO A 1 11.42 21.85 4.01
C PRO A 1 11.81 21.89 2.53
N ASP A 2 11.59 20.77 1.85
CA ASP A 2 12.28 20.46 0.58
C ASP A 2 11.29 20.21 -0.58
N LEU A 3 9.99 20.44 -0.32
CA LEU A 3 8.90 20.20 -1.26
C LEU A 3 8.22 21.51 -1.73
N LYS A 4 8.66 22.68 -1.25
CA LYS A 4 7.98 23.97 -1.50
C LYS A 4 8.04 24.41 -2.97
N ASP A 5 9.08 24.00 -3.68
CA ASP A 5 9.30 24.36 -5.09
C ASP A 5 8.82 23.27 -6.07
N ILE A 6 8.24 22.17 -5.56
CA ILE A 6 7.69 21.12 -6.40
C ILE A 6 6.24 21.44 -6.74
N ASP A 7 5.89 21.29 -8.01
CA ASP A 7 4.51 21.46 -8.47
C ASP A 7 3.55 20.58 -7.62
N PRO A 8 2.52 21.18 -6.99
CA PRO A 8 1.54 20.46 -6.20
C PRO A 8 0.85 19.31 -6.95
N THR A 9 0.68 19.44 -8.27
CA THR A 9 0.07 18.40 -9.10
C THR A 9 0.99 17.19 -9.22
N VAL A 10 2.28 17.40 -9.42
CA VAL A 10 3.30 16.35 -9.47
C VAL A 10 3.37 15.63 -8.12
N LEU A 11 3.34 16.39 -7.01
CA LEU A 11 3.33 15.80 -5.67
C LEU A 11 2.10 14.90 -5.44
N LYS A 12 0.91 15.36 -5.85
CA LYS A 12 -0.33 14.57 -5.77
C LYS A 12 -0.26 13.31 -6.62
N HIS A 13 0.27 13.40 -7.85
CA HIS A 13 0.42 12.24 -8.72
C HIS A 13 1.42 11.23 -8.17
N CYS A 14 2.56 11.68 -7.64
CA CYS A 14 3.53 10.80 -6.98
C CYS A 14 2.92 10.08 -5.77
N HIS A 15 2.16 10.81 -4.94
CA HIS A 15 1.47 10.22 -3.81
C HIS A 15 0.43 9.18 -4.24
N ALA A 16 -0.40 9.50 -5.23
CA ALA A 16 -1.40 8.59 -5.77
C ALA A 16 -0.77 7.33 -6.39
N ALA A 17 0.32 7.49 -7.13
CA ALA A 17 1.07 6.39 -7.72
C ALA A 17 1.67 5.48 -6.64
N ALA A 18 2.32 6.05 -5.62
CA ALA A 18 2.88 5.29 -4.50
C ALA A 18 1.79 4.53 -3.73
N ALA A 19 0.68 5.18 -3.39
CA ALA A 19 -0.44 4.55 -2.71
C ALA A 19 -1.05 3.40 -3.53
N THR A 20 -1.24 3.61 -4.83
CA THR A 20 -1.77 2.59 -5.75
C THR A 20 -0.81 1.40 -5.86
N CYS A 21 0.50 1.66 -5.97
CA CYS A 21 1.53 0.62 -6.00
C CYS A 21 1.50 -0.25 -4.74
N ILE A 22 1.42 0.38 -3.55
CA ILE A 22 1.33 -0.33 -2.26
C ILE A 22 0.05 -1.19 -2.19
N LEU A 23 -1.10 -0.63 -2.58
CA LEU A 23 -2.38 -1.34 -2.56
C LEU A 23 -2.40 -2.54 -3.50
N GLU A 24 -1.96 -2.37 -4.74
CA GLU A 24 -1.95 -3.44 -5.74
C GLU A 24 -0.92 -4.51 -5.36
N ALA A 25 0.26 -4.12 -4.85
CA ALA A 25 1.25 -5.06 -4.31
C ALA A 25 0.70 -5.88 -3.14
N GLY A 26 0.00 -5.23 -2.19
CA GLY A 26 -0.65 -5.90 -1.08
C GLY A 26 -1.74 -6.88 -1.54
N LYS A 27 -2.58 -6.48 -2.50
CA LYS A 27 -3.63 -7.30 -3.10
C LYS A 27 -3.09 -8.57 -3.77
N HIS A 28 -1.99 -8.46 -4.51
CA HIS A 28 -1.34 -9.62 -5.15
C HIS A 28 -0.38 -10.36 -4.22
N LYS A 29 -0.28 -9.95 -2.94
CA LYS A 29 0.68 -10.48 -1.95
C LYS A 29 2.12 -10.48 -2.46
N ALA A 30 2.46 -9.49 -3.31
CA ALA A 30 3.74 -9.38 -3.97
C ALA A 30 4.89 -9.43 -2.94
N ASP A 31 5.94 -10.15 -3.31
CA ASP A 31 7.19 -10.24 -2.56
C ASP A 31 8.07 -9.00 -2.81
N ILE A 32 9.05 -8.80 -1.93
CA ILE A 32 9.96 -7.64 -2.05
C ILE A 32 10.71 -7.69 -3.38
N SER A 33 11.12 -8.87 -3.85
CA SER A 33 11.93 -8.97 -5.07
C SER A 33 11.13 -8.54 -6.30
N ALA A 34 9.86 -8.91 -6.40
CA ALA A 34 8.96 -8.46 -7.47
C ALA A 34 8.75 -6.93 -7.43
N ILE A 35 8.57 -6.36 -6.23
CA ILE A 35 8.41 -4.90 -6.07
C ILE A 35 9.71 -4.16 -6.42
N SER A 36 10.85 -4.63 -5.90
CA SER A 36 12.15 -4.05 -6.20
C SER A 36 12.44 -4.08 -7.69
N ALA A 37 12.19 -5.19 -8.39
CA ALA A 37 12.38 -5.28 -9.84
C ALA A 37 11.50 -4.26 -10.59
N CYS A 38 10.24 -4.11 -10.20
CA CYS A 38 9.33 -3.11 -10.79
C CYS A 38 9.81 -1.67 -10.56
N LEU A 39 10.35 -1.36 -9.37
CA LEU A 39 10.87 -0.03 -9.05
C LEU A 39 12.23 0.24 -9.71
N GLU A 40 13.06 -0.78 -9.91
CA GLU A 40 14.29 -0.72 -10.70
C GLU A 40 13.98 -0.41 -12.17
N ASP A 41 12.96 -1.03 -12.75
CA ASP A 41 12.48 -0.73 -14.11
C ASP A 41 11.97 0.72 -14.23
N CYS A 42 11.43 1.27 -13.14
CA CYS A 42 11.03 2.68 -13.03
C CYS A 42 12.22 3.65 -12.83
N LYS A 43 13.47 3.15 -12.84
CA LYS A 43 14.71 3.91 -12.66
C LYS A 43 14.81 4.63 -11.31
N LEU A 44 14.19 4.10 -10.27
CA LEU A 44 14.42 4.60 -8.91
C LEU A 44 15.82 4.20 -8.44
N ASP A 45 16.42 5.06 -7.62
CA ASP A 45 17.68 4.73 -6.96
C ASP A 45 17.48 3.66 -5.87
N LYS A 46 18.55 2.93 -5.58
CA LYS A 46 18.52 1.81 -4.62
C LYS A 46 18.12 2.25 -3.22
N GLU A 47 18.48 3.46 -2.80
CA GLU A 47 18.16 4.00 -1.48
C GLU A 47 16.64 4.20 -1.33
N ARG A 48 15.99 4.79 -2.34
CA ARG A 48 14.53 4.94 -2.37
C ARG A 48 13.79 3.62 -2.45
N ILE A 49 14.33 2.67 -3.20
CA ILE A 49 13.75 1.31 -3.30
C ILE A 49 13.81 0.62 -1.94
N GLU A 50 14.95 0.68 -1.25
CA GLU A 50 15.12 0.10 0.09
C GLU A 50 14.18 0.75 1.11
N GLN A 51 14.05 2.08 1.07
CA GLN A 51 13.11 2.82 1.92
C GLN A 51 11.66 2.38 1.66
N PHE A 52 11.25 2.28 0.39
CA PHE A 52 9.91 1.82 0.01
C PHE A 52 9.65 0.39 0.48
N CYS A 53 10.61 -0.52 0.27
CA CYS A 53 10.49 -1.92 0.65
C CYS A 53 10.40 -2.12 2.16
N THR A 54 11.10 -1.29 2.94
CA THR A 54 11.02 -1.30 4.41
C THR A 54 9.62 -0.92 4.89
N GLU A 55 9.07 0.19 4.39
CA GLU A 55 7.71 0.64 4.73
C GLU A 55 6.65 -0.36 4.27
N TYR A 56 6.81 -0.90 3.06
CA TYR A 56 5.92 -1.94 2.55
C TYR A 56 5.94 -3.21 3.41
N GLN A 57 7.10 -3.62 3.94
CA GLN A 57 7.19 -4.78 4.84
C GLN A 57 6.45 -4.57 6.17
N VAL A 58 6.55 -3.37 6.74
CA VAL A 58 5.78 -3.00 7.94
C VAL A 58 4.28 -3.08 7.62
N PHE A 59 3.85 -2.48 6.51
CA PHE A 59 2.45 -2.52 6.08
C PHE A 59 1.95 -3.94 5.77
N LYS A 60 2.75 -4.75 5.07
CA LYS A 60 2.46 -6.15 4.78
C LYS A 60 2.33 -6.96 6.07
N SER A 61 3.21 -6.73 7.04
CA SER A 61 3.11 -7.36 8.35
C SER A 61 1.80 -6.99 9.04
N ILE A 62 1.45 -5.69 9.06
CA ILE A 62 0.17 -5.20 9.63
C ILE A 62 -1.02 -5.84 8.93
N LEU A 63 -1.04 -5.89 7.60
CA LEU A 63 -2.11 -6.54 6.83
C LEU A 63 -2.22 -8.04 7.15
N ILE A 64 -1.09 -8.74 7.26
CA ILE A 64 -1.07 -10.15 7.65
C ILE A 64 -1.62 -10.32 9.08
N TYR A 65 -1.21 -9.47 10.03
CA TYR A 65 -1.78 -9.47 11.38
C TYR A 65 -3.29 -9.20 11.36
N LEU A 66 -3.77 -8.30 10.50
CA LEU A 66 -5.18 -7.96 10.34
C LEU A 66 -5.99 -9.02 9.58
N GLU A 67 -5.39 -9.80 8.68
CA GLU A 67 -6.01 -10.99 8.06
C GLU A 67 -6.02 -12.19 9.03
N LEU A 68 -5.00 -12.33 9.87
CA LEU A 68 -4.89 -13.41 10.84
C LEU A 68 -5.73 -13.18 12.10
N LEU A 69 -5.91 -11.93 12.53
CA LEU A 69 -6.79 -11.56 13.64
C LEU A 69 -8.22 -12.10 13.50
N PRO A 70 -8.91 -11.92 12.36
CA PRO A 70 -10.21 -12.52 12.15
C PRO A 70 -10.09 -14.03 12.05
N VAL A 71 -9.07 -14.65 11.44
CA VAL A 71 -8.91 -16.13 11.46
C VAL A 71 -8.81 -16.68 12.88
N VAL A 72 -8.02 -16.05 13.76
CA VAL A 72 -7.84 -16.47 15.15
C VAL A 72 -9.13 -16.23 15.95
N SER A 73 -9.81 -15.09 15.75
CA SER A 73 -11.14 -14.81 16.34
C SER A 73 -12.27 -15.67 15.75
N PHE A 74 -12.16 -16.09 14.49
CA PHE A 74 -13.15 -16.87 13.76
C PHE A 74 -13.15 -18.33 14.19
N SER A 75 -12.03 -18.82 14.73
CA SER A 75 -11.98 -20.12 15.40
C SER A 75 -12.88 -20.17 16.66
N ILE A 76 -13.33 -19.03 17.18
CA ILE A 76 -14.22 -18.90 18.36
C ILE A 76 -15.68 -18.57 17.97
N GLY A 77 -16.00 -18.25 16.71
CA GLY A 77 -17.37 -17.90 16.32
C GLY A 77 -17.65 -17.97 14.81
N ARG A 78 -18.62 -18.81 14.44
CA ARG A 78 -19.06 -19.15 13.07
C ARG A 78 -19.44 -17.95 12.16
N SER A 79 -19.07 -18.07 10.87
CA SER A 79 -19.70 -17.58 9.61
C SER A 79 -18.84 -16.66 8.70
N PRO A 80 -18.48 -17.08 7.47
CA PRO A 80 -17.62 -16.29 6.61
C PRO A 80 -18.36 -15.05 6.08
N LEU A 81 -17.79 -13.86 6.28
CA LEU A 81 -18.24 -12.65 5.61
C LEU A 81 -17.60 -12.60 4.22
N HIS A 82 -18.39 -12.96 3.23
CA HIS A 82 -18.12 -12.68 1.82
C HIS A 82 -17.97 -11.16 1.67
N ILE A 83 -16.73 -10.65 1.58
CA ILE A 83 -16.48 -9.23 1.33
C ILE A 83 -17.00 -8.92 -0.07
N THR A 84 -18.19 -8.32 -0.13
CA THR A 84 -18.71 -7.67 -1.33
C THR A 84 -18.70 -6.17 -1.05
N ASP A 85 -18.06 -5.44 -1.97
CA ASP A 85 -18.03 -4.00 -2.09
C ASP A 85 -17.20 -3.21 -1.06
N VAL A 86 -15.93 -2.96 -1.40
CA VAL A 86 -15.12 -1.91 -0.76
C VAL A 86 -15.48 -0.57 -1.40
N SER A 87 -16.58 0.03 -0.92
CA SER A 87 -16.92 1.42 -1.20
C SER A 87 -16.01 2.37 -0.41
N TRP A 88 -14.75 2.53 -0.83
CA TRP A 88 -13.92 3.64 -0.37
C TRP A 88 -14.33 4.89 -1.16
N ARG A 89 -15.43 5.53 -0.79
CA ARG A 89 -15.71 6.89 -1.26
C ARG A 89 -14.72 7.83 -0.58
N LEU A 90 -13.69 8.25 -1.31
CA LEU A 90 -12.87 9.43 -0.95
C LEU A 90 -13.78 10.66 -1.02
N GLU A 91 -14.38 11.02 0.11
CA GLU A 91 -15.02 12.33 0.30
C GLU A 91 -13.95 13.40 0.47
N TYR A 92 -13.43 13.85 -0.68
CA TYR A 92 -12.56 15.02 -0.77
C TYR A 92 -13.44 16.28 -0.79
N GLN A 93 -13.64 16.92 0.36
CA GLN A 93 -14.10 18.31 0.37
C GLN A 93 -12.90 19.26 0.30
N ILE A 94 -12.74 19.95 -0.83
CA ILE A 94 -11.88 21.11 -0.93
C ILE A 94 -12.72 22.31 -0.49
N LYS A 95 -12.26 23.02 0.54
CA LYS A 95 -12.78 24.34 0.93
C LYS A 95 -11.99 25.43 0.22
#